data_AF-A0A653RKK4-F1
#
_entry.id   AF-A0A653RKK4-F1
#
_cell.length_a   1.000
_cell.length_b   1.000
_cell.length_c   1.000
_cell.angle_alpha   90.00
_cell.angle_beta   90.00
_cell.angle_gamma   90.00
#
_symmetry.space_group_name_H-M   'P 1'
#
loop_
_entity.id
_entity.type
_entity.pdbx_description
1 polymer ?
#
loop_
_entity_poly.entity_id
_entity_poly.type
_entity_poly.pdbx_seq_one_letter_code
_entity_poly.pdbx_strand_id
1 'polypeptide(L)'
;MKNQIHFLEPSPLIKEFAWNNDWIVPFESPWGIFEKFKYANRIKSQDIFNLFGTQHLKKLKSTTKNKSARNLITLEGLDNTSLIKILNFQLKRHNEHIISKLTNVLPGNQSIYFHKHLRFCPKCIKQGYHSIYHQFKLMHVCPFHMVPLTSECPKCKMAFRYEITDSFTLEPFRCDCGYYLFSPKKGKSYSAIWKKNKKLKVTLEILMRWEKLNSSSIANKFHIHYHPEIDLTNYQDAMTKILEAADHSTNTKQGTAHNIIKSTPLIRTLREKQYYSFIKRDQTKSIEETSTYDNTKEIYRLSKATLNSINRHLEKSMYKHKKCIKDCISLYFFHSPKINWICPAAYAYVFWQVFIKAELKFICNNDERRRYNLGLYHSNYDFTHSQDITYIRDLYWWLDNHCDCKPSEINWVLKRVLIHLKMNHFNNWTRISIGGSKERRFYYEPPFKLEGLPFYLILIPKDKSLPLEFHFWEEEREPYLIIQSKEE
;
A
#
# COMPACT_ATOMS: atom_id res chain seq x y z
N MET A 1 17.63 -39.82 -4.69
CA MET A 1 16.52 -40.45 -5.41
C MET A 1 16.07 -39.54 -6.54
N LYS A 2 16.17 -39.99 -7.79
CA LYS A 2 15.75 -39.25 -8.98
C LYS A 2 14.21 -39.23 -9.02
N ASN A 3 13.59 -38.09 -8.73
CA ASN A 3 12.15 -37.90 -8.95
C ASN A 3 11.90 -37.80 -10.45
N GLN A 4 11.47 -38.91 -11.06
CA GLN A 4 10.93 -38.94 -12.42
C GLN A 4 9.63 -38.15 -12.45
N ILE A 5 9.63 -37.10 -13.27
CA ILE A 5 8.48 -36.26 -13.56
C ILE A 5 7.58 -37.06 -14.51
N HIS A 6 6.46 -37.60 -14.00
CA HIS A 6 5.40 -38.10 -14.87
C HIS A 6 4.63 -36.89 -15.43
N PHE A 7 4.86 -36.59 -16.70
CA PHE A 7 3.96 -35.78 -17.49
C PHE A 7 2.70 -36.61 -17.74
N LEU A 8 1.58 -36.21 -17.17
CA LEU A 8 0.28 -36.72 -17.61
C LEU A 8 0.07 -36.25 -19.05
N GLU A 9 -0.02 -37.20 -19.98
CA GLU A 9 -0.34 -36.89 -21.37
C GLU A 9 -1.74 -36.27 -21.47
N PRO A 10 -1.92 -35.18 -22.24
CA PRO A 10 -3.23 -34.57 -22.42
C PRO A 10 -4.18 -35.53 -23.15
N SER A 11 -5.28 -35.87 -22.48
CA SER A 11 -6.41 -36.62 -23.02
C SER A 11 -6.93 -35.98 -24.34
N PRO A 12 -7.36 -36.78 -25.34
CA PRO A 12 -7.83 -36.26 -26.62
C PRO A 12 -8.98 -35.25 -26.45
N LEU A 13 -8.78 -34.04 -26.99
CA LEU A 13 -9.71 -32.91 -26.97
C LEU A 13 -11.06 -33.29 -27.60
N ILE A 14 -12.08 -33.49 -26.77
CA ILE A 14 -13.47 -33.46 -27.21
C ILE A 14 -13.75 -32.01 -27.67
N LYS A 15 -13.94 -31.76 -28.97
CA LYS A 15 -14.20 -30.43 -29.53
C LYS A 15 -15.62 -29.94 -29.22
N GLU A 16 -15.91 -29.65 -27.96
CA GLU A 16 -17.18 -29.02 -27.54
C GLU A 16 -17.16 -27.49 -27.66
N PHE A 17 -15.97 -26.87 -27.69
CA PHE A 17 -15.82 -25.41 -27.67
C PHE A 17 -14.94 -24.89 -28.80
N ALA A 18 -15.26 -23.69 -29.28
CA ALA A 18 -14.43 -22.90 -30.18
C ALA A 18 -13.25 -22.31 -29.40
N TRP A 19 -12.26 -23.14 -29.08
CA TRP A 19 -11.09 -22.77 -28.30
C TRP A 19 -9.78 -23.26 -28.92
N ASN A 20 -8.74 -22.45 -28.79
CA ASN A 20 -7.38 -22.84 -29.13
C ASN A 20 -6.43 -22.33 -28.03
N ASN A 21 -5.70 -23.24 -27.39
CA ASN A 21 -4.75 -22.88 -26.33
C ASN A 21 -3.62 -21.96 -26.81
N ASP A 22 -3.30 -21.92 -28.10
CA ASP A 22 -2.37 -20.96 -28.70
C ASP A 22 -2.82 -19.50 -28.57
N TRP A 23 -4.10 -19.26 -28.28
CA TRP A 23 -4.60 -17.92 -28.07
C TRP A 23 -4.15 -17.36 -26.72
N ILE A 24 -3.72 -18.21 -25.78
CA ILE A 24 -3.09 -17.78 -24.53
C ILE A 24 -1.65 -17.41 -24.85
N VAL A 25 -1.30 -16.15 -24.62
CA VAL A 25 0.03 -15.62 -24.90
C VAL A 25 0.75 -15.24 -23.58
N PRO A 26 2.06 -14.98 -23.59
CA PRO A 26 2.79 -14.64 -22.38
C PRO A 26 2.15 -13.49 -21.58
N PHE A 27 2.14 -13.65 -20.26
CA PHE A 27 1.62 -12.67 -19.29
C PHE A 27 0.14 -12.33 -19.44
N GLU A 28 -0.63 -13.12 -20.19
CA GLU A 28 -2.05 -12.89 -20.35
C GLU A 28 -2.80 -13.11 -19.04
N SER A 29 -3.68 -12.18 -18.69
CA SER A 29 -4.43 -12.26 -17.45
C SER A 29 -5.63 -13.19 -17.59
N PRO A 30 -6.13 -13.77 -16.48
CA PRO A 30 -7.37 -14.54 -16.47
C PRO A 30 -8.55 -13.81 -17.11
N TRP A 31 -8.69 -12.50 -16.89
CA TRP A 31 -9.71 -11.69 -17.57
C TRP A 31 -9.60 -11.77 -19.10
N GLY A 32 -8.40 -11.56 -19.67
CA GLY A 32 -8.20 -11.63 -21.12
C GLY A 32 -8.53 -13.01 -21.70
N ILE A 33 -8.14 -14.07 -20.98
CA ILE A 33 -8.44 -15.45 -21.37
C ILE A 33 -9.94 -15.72 -21.38
N PHE A 34 -10.66 -15.35 -20.32
CA PHE A 34 -12.10 -15.56 -20.24
C PHE A 34 -12.87 -14.70 -21.25
N GLU A 35 -12.47 -13.45 -21.49
CA GLU A 35 -13.11 -12.62 -22.52
C GLU A 35 -12.91 -13.20 -23.92
N LYS A 36 -11.72 -13.74 -24.25
CA LYS A 36 -11.50 -14.47 -25.51
C LYS A 36 -12.38 -15.71 -25.61
N PHE A 37 -12.48 -16.48 -24.52
CA PHE A 37 -13.31 -17.69 -24.48
C PHE A 37 -14.80 -17.35 -24.67
N LYS A 38 -15.30 -16.32 -23.97
CA LYS A 38 -16.66 -15.79 -24.14
C LYS A 38 -16.88 -15.32 -25.57
N TYR A 39 -15.95 -14.55 -26.14
CA TYR A 39 -16.04 -14.01 -27.50
C TYR A 39 -16.13 -15.13 -28.55
N ALA A 40 -15.28 -16.15 -28.45
CA ALA A 40 -15.23 -17.24 -29.43
C ALA A 40 -16.45 -18.17 -29.37
N ASN A 41 -17.07 -18.33 -28.19
CA ASN A 41 -18.20 -19.24 -27.98
C ASN A 41 -19.56 -18.52 -27.88
N ARG A 42 -19.59 -17.19 -27.93
CA ARG A 42 -20.80 -16.35 -27.73
C ARG A 42 -21.54 -16.65 -26.42
N ILE A 43 -20.78 -16.84 -25.35
CA ILE A 43 -21.32 -17.15 -24.02
C ILE A 43 -21.13 -16.00 -23.05
N LYS A 44 -21.82 -16.06 -21.91
CA LYS A 44 -21.82 -15.04 -20.85
C LYS A 44 -21.01 -15.48 -19.64
N SER A 45 -20.81 -14.56 -18.70
CA SER A 45 -20.09 -14.82 -17.44
C SER A 45 -20.75 -15.91 -16.59
N GLN A 46 -22.07 -16.09 -16.69
CA GLN A 46 -22.75 -17.19 -16.00
C GLN A 46 -22.30 -18.56 -16.54
N ASP A 47 -22.07 -18.68 -17.84
CA ASP A 47 -21.62 -19.92 -18.47
C ASP A 47 -20.20 -20.27 -18.04
N ILE A 48 -19.33 -19.26 -17.85
CA ILE A 48 -18.00 -19.45 -17.26
C ILE A 48 -18.10 -20.15 -15.90
N PHE A 49 -19.02 -19.74 -15.03
CA PHE A 49 -19.21 -20.41 -13.75
C PHE A 49 -19.81 -21.81 -13.87
N ASN A 50 -20.71 -22.05 -14.82
CA ASN A 50 -21.29 -23.37 -15.03
C ASN A 50 -20.21 -24.37 -15.52
N LEU A 51 -19.31 -23.91 -16.40
CA LEU A 51 -18.22 -24.70 -16.95
C LEU A 51 -17.09 -24.87 -15.94
N PHE A 52 -16.55 -23.77 -15.44
CA PHE A 52 -15.30 -23.71 -14.67
C PHE A 52 -15.48 -23.52 -13.18
N GLY A 53 -16.70 -23.31 -12.66
CA GLY A 53 -16.91 -23.09 -11.23
C GLY A 53 -16.69 -24.34 -10.38
N THR A 54 -16.41 -24.16 -9.10
CA THR A 54 -16.40 -25.29 -8.14
C THR A 54 -17.78 -25.93 -8.02
N GLN A 55 -17.86 -27.20 -7.59
CA GLN A 55 -19.13 -27.91 -7.46
C GLN A 55 -20.14 -27.17 -6.56
N HIS A 56 -19.65 -26.50 -5.51
CA HIS A 56 -20.46 -25.61 -4.67
C HIS A 56 -21.04 -24.44 -5.47
N LEU A 57 -20.22 -23.73 -6.24
CA LEU A 57 -20.63 -22.56 -7.00
C LEU A 57 -21.56 -22.87 -8.17
N LYS A 58 -21.44 -24.06 -8.78
CA LYS A 58 -22.37 -24.53 -9.83
C LYS A 58 -23.80 -24.67 -9.31
N LYS A 59 -23.98 -24.96 -8.01
CA LYS A 59 -25.30 -25.10 -7.36
C LYS A 59 -25.92 -23.75 -6.94
N LEU A 60 -25.14 -22.67 -6.90
CA LEU A 60 -25.63 -21.35 -6.48
C LEU A 60 -26.29 -20.59 -7.63
N LYS A 61 -27.38 -19.88 -7.32
CA LYS A 61 -27.99 -18.90 -8.22
C LYS A 61 -27.00 -17.76 -8.51
N SER A 62 -27.07 -17.17 -9.70
CA SER A 62 -26.15 -16.12 -10.17
C SER A 62 -26.06 -14.92 -9.21
N THR A 63 -27.18 -14.55 -8.60
CA THR A 63 -27.30 -13.43 -7.64
C THR A 63 -26.67 -13.70 -6.28
N THR A 64 -26.40 -14.97 -5.93
CA THR A 64 -25.87 -15.39 -4.62
C THR A 64 -24.37 -15.67 -4.66
N LYS A 65 -23.72 -15.60 -5.83
CA LYS A 65 -22.28 -15.83 -5.96
C LYS A 65 -21.51 -14.70 -5.28
N ASN A 66 -20.79 -15.05 -4.23
CA ASN A 66 -20.01 -14.11 -3.43
C ASN A 66 -18.89 -13.43 -4.24
N LYS A 67 -18.36 -12.32 -3.69
CA LYS A 67 -17.31 -11.52 -4.33
C LYS A 67 -16.01 -12.30 -4.55
N SER A 68 -15.67 -13.22 -3.64
CA SER A 68 -14.46 -14.06 -3.77
C SER A 68 -14.55 -15.03 -4.95
N ALA A 69 -15.73 -15.56 -5.27
CA ALA A 69 -15.91 -16.44 -6.42
C ALA A 69 -15.61 -15.77 -7.77
N ARG A 70 -15.73 -14.43 -7.85
CA ARG A 70 -15.48 -13.65 -9.07
C ARG A 70 -14.04 -13.13 -9.17
N ASN A 71 -13.21 -13.39 -8.16
CA ASN A 71 -11.86 -12.84 -8.04
C ASN A 71 -10.90 -13.44 -9.07
N LEU A 72 -10.44 -12.62 -10.01
CA LEU A 72 -9.52 -13.02 -11.08
C LEU A 72 -8.03 -12.97 -10.69
N ILE A 73 -7.72 -12.58 -9.44
CA ILE A 73 -6.37 -12.66 -8.86
C ILE A 73 -6.17 -14.02 -8.18
N THR A 74 -7.09 -14.45 -7.32
CA THR A 74 -6.95 -15.71 -6.58
C THR A 74 -7.58 -16.91 -7.28
N LEU A 75 -8.57 -16.69 -8.16
CA LEU A 75 -9.27 -17.74 -8.90
C LEU A 75 -9.90 -18.81 -7.98
N GLU A 76 -10.18 -18.47 -6.73
CA GLU A 76 -10.74 -19.37 -5.71
C GLU A 76 -12.08 -19.98 -6.14
N GLY A 77 -12.89 -19.21 -6.86
CA GLY A 77 -14.19 -19.65 -7.35
C GLY A 77 -14.18 -20.66 -8.50
N LEU A 78 -13.00 -21.04 -9.00
CA LEU A 78 -12.89 -21.90 -10.18
C LEU A 78 -12.32 -23.27 -9.82
N ASP A 79 -12.80 -24.31 -10.50
CA ASP A 79 -12.32 -25.67 -10.40
C ASP A 79 -11.10 -25.88 -11.31
N ASN A 80 -10.00 -26.35 -10.71
CA ASN A 80 -8.74 -26.51 -11.45
C ASN A 80 -8.81 -27.63 -12.51
N THR A 81 -9.51 -28.72 -12.21
CA THR A 81 -9.67 -29.86 -13.12
C THR A 81 -10.41 -29.45 -14.38
N SER A 82 -11.51 -28.72 -14.22
CA SER A 82 -12.32 -28.20 -15.33
C SER A 82 -11.53 -27.20 -16.19
N LEU A 83 -10.76 -26.30 -15.56
CA LEU A 83 -9.88 -25.37 -16.26
C LEU A 83 -8.86 -26.10 -17.14
N ILE A 84 -8.14 -27.09 -16.58
CA ILE A 84 -7.14 -27.86 -17.32
C ILE A 84 -7.80 -28.62 -18.46
N LYS A 85 -8.93 -29.31 -18.21
CA LYS A 85 -9.63 -30.11 -19.21
C LYS A 85 -10.10 -29.27 -20.42
N ILE A 86 -10.74 -28.12 -20.16
CA ILE A 86 -11.40 -27.33 -21.22
C ILE A 86 -10.42 -26.36 -21.88
N LEU A 87 -9.58 -25.65 -21.09
CA LEU A 87 -8.64 -24.68 -21.65
C LEU A 87 -7.37 -25.33 -22.20
N ASN A 88 -7.10 -26.59 -21.82
CA ASN A 88 -5.82 -27.26 -22.03
C ASN A 88 -4.63 -26.41 -21.53
N PHE A 89 -4.80 -25.81 -20.35
CA PHE A 89 -3.86 -24.87 -19.74
C PHE A 89 -3.97 -24.83 -18.21
N GLN A 90 -2.84 -24.84 -17.51
CA GLN A 90 -2.78 -24.75 -16.04
C GLN A 90 -2.96 -23.29 -15.56
N LEU A 91 -4.15 -22.73 -15.76
CA LEU A 91 -4.42 -21.30 -15.53
C LEU A 91 -4.07 -20.84 -14.10
N LYS A 92 -4.52 -21.58 -13.07
CA LYS A 92 -4.28 -21.20 -11.67
C LYS A 92 -2.79 -21.11 -11.36
N ARG A 93 -2.07 -22.20 -11.64
CA ARG A 93 -0.61 -22.28 -11.43
C ARG A 93 0.14 -21.18 -12.19
N HIS A 94 -0.24 -20.92 -13.44
CA HIS A 94 0.40 -19.86 -14.23
C HIS A 94 0.15 -18.48 -13.63
N ASN A 95 -1.08 -18.19 -13.22
CA ASN A 95 -1.46 -16.92 -12.63
C ASN A 95 -0.78 -16.71 -11.27
N GLU A 96 -0.79 -17.72 -10.40
CA GLU A 96 -0.08 -17.72 -9.11
C GLU A 96 1.42 -17.49 -9.30
N HIS A 97 2.04 -18.13 -10.29
CA HIS A 97 3.46 -17.94 -10.60
C HIS A 97 3.78 -16.49 -10.98
N ILE A 98 2.98 -15.86 -11.85
CA ILE A 98 3.22 -14.47 -12.25
C ILE A 98 2.93 -13.50 -11.09
N ILE A 99 1.85 -13.71 -10.34
CA ILE A 99 1.53 -12.91 -9.16
C ILE A 99 2.69 -12.97 -8.18
N SER A 100 3.15 -14.17 -7.83
CA SER A 100 4.29 -14.37 -6.94
C SER A 100 5.54 -13.67 -7.47
N LYS A 101 5.87 -13.83 -8.76
CA LYS A 101 7.01 -13.16 -9.39
C LYS A 101 6.94 -11.62 -9.29
N LEU A 102 5.74 -11.05 -9.29
CA LEU A 102 5.54 -9.60 -9.16
C LEU A 102 5.58 -9.11 -7.71
N THR A 103 5.12 -9.92 -6.76
CA THR A 103 4.88 -9.48 -5.37
C THR A 103 5.80 -10.09 -4.32
N ASN A 104 6.72 -11.00 -4.67
CA ASN A 104 7.51 -11.74 -3.67
C ASN A 104 8.38 -10.82 -2.78
N VAL A 105 8.84 -9.68 -3.33
CA VAL A 105 9.58 -8.66 -2.55
C VAL A 105 8.67 -7.74 -1.73
N LEU A 106 7.35 -7.81 -1.91
CA LEU A 106 6.40 -6.90 -1.28
C LEU A 106 5.77 -7.57 -0.04
N PRO A 107 5.61 -6.84 1.08
CA PRO A 107 5.03 -7.38 2.31
C PRO A 107 3.53 -7.69 2.21
N GLY A 108 3.04 -8.60 3.04
CA GLY A 108 1.61 -8.83 3.22
C GLY A 108 0.93 -9.61 2.09
N ASN A 109 -0.39 -9.52 2.01
CA ASN A 109 -1.19 -10.31 1.07
C ASN A 109 -1.02 -9.82 -0.37
N GLN A 110 -0.64 -10.72 -1.28
CA GLN A 110 -0.37 -10.42 -2.69
C GLN A 110 -1.52 -9.68 -3.40
N SER A 111 -2.77 -9.97 -3.04
CA SER A 111 -3.96 -9.39 -3.68
C SER A 111 -4.08 -7.87 -3.51
N ILE A 112 -3.49 -7.28 -2.45
CA ILE A 112 -3.56 -5.83 -2.21
C ILE A 112 -2.78 -5.03 -3.25
N TYR A 113 -1.85 -5.68 -3.96
CA TYR A 113 -0.98 -5.11 -4.98
C TYR A 113 -1.61 -5.06 -6.38
N PHE A 114 -2.86 -5.51 -6.51
CA PHE A 114 -3.57 -5.50 -7.77
C PHE A 114 -4.81 -4.60 -7.72
N HIS A 115 -5.11 -3.94 -8.84
CA HIS A 115 -6.29 -3.11 -8.97
C HIS A 115 -7.57 -3.96 -8.97
N LYS A 116 -8.59 -3.49 -8.24
CA LYS A 116 -9.95 -4.06 -8.27
C LYS A 116 -10.71 -3.70 -9.55
N HIS A 117 -10.38 -2.56 -10.16
CA HIS A 117 -10.88 -2.16 -11.47
C HIS A 117 -9.94 -2.68 -12.56
N LEU A 118 -10.51 -3.03 -13.72
CA LEU A 118 -9.74 -3.40 -14.89
C LEU A 118 -8.95 -2.19 -15.37
N ARG A 119 -7.64 -2.35 -15.46
CA ARG A 119 -6.69 -1.37 -15.98
C ARG A 119 -6.12 -1.97 -17.25
N PHE A 120 -6.19 -1.26 -18.36
CA PHE A 120 -5.79 -1.82 -19.65
C PHE A 120 -5.01 -0.81 -20.49
N CYS A 121 -4.18 -1.36 -21.38
CA CYS A 121 -3.53 -0.57 -22.41
C CYS A 121 -4.48 -0.37 -23.60
N PRO A 122 -4.72 0.88 -24.06
CA PRO A 122 -5.56 1.16 -25.22
C PRO A 122 -5.09 0.48 -26.53
N LYS A 123 -3.80 0.12 -26.63
CA LYS A 123 -3.23 -0.58 -27.80
C LYS A 123 -3.34 -2.11 -27.68
N CYS A 124 -3.15 -2.67 -26.49
CA CYS A 124 -3.31 -4.11 -26.25
C CYS A 124 -4.78 -4.55 -26.40
N ILE A 125 -5.70 -3.79 -25.78
CA ILE A 125 -7.11 -4.19 -25.71
C ILE A 125 -7.77 -4.22 -27.09
N LYS A 126 -7.34 -3.33 -28.01
CA LYS A 126 -7.75 -3.32 -29.43
C LYS A 126 -7.41 -4.60 -30.17
N GLN A 127 -6.44 -5.37 -29.67
CA GLN A 127 -6.02 -6.67 -30.20
C GLN A 127 -6.62 -7.84 -29.41
N GLY A 128 -7.55 -7.57 -28.48
CA GLY A 128 -8.18 -8.56 -27.62
C GLY A 128 -7.19 -9.17 -26.61
N TYR A 129 -6.16 -8.41 -26.23
CA TYR A 129 -5.15 -8.84 -25.26
C TYR A 129 -5.20 -8.00 -23.99
N HIS A 130 -5.08 -8.67 -22.85
CA HIS A 130 -5.00 -8.05 -21.55
C HIS A 130 -3.93 -8.76 -20.70
N SER A 131 -2.95 -8.02 -20.21
CA SER A 131 -1.86 -8.58 -19.40
C SER A 131 -2.11 -8.42 -17.91
N ILE A 132 -1.65 -9.39 -17.11
CA ILE A 132 -1.65 -9.28 -15.64
C ILE A 132 -0.81 -8.10 -15.14
N TYR A 133 0.23 -7.69 -15.90
CA TYR A 133 1.01 -6.50 -15.57
C TYR A 133 0.16 -5.23 -15.53
N HIS A 134 -0.90 -5.15 -16.33
CA HIS A 134 -1.76 -3.96 -16.31
C HIS A 134 -2.54 -3.82 -15.00
N GLN A 135 -2.78 -4.92 -14.28
CA GLN A 135 -3.46 -4.90 -12.99
C GLN A 135 -2.54 -4.60 -11.82
N PHE A 136 -1.22 -4.67 -12.00
CA PHE A 136 -0.26 -4.47 -10.91
C PHE A 136 -0.19 -2.98 -10.54
N LYS A 137 -0.39 -2.63 -9.26
CA LYS A 137 -0.51 -1.24 -8.79
C LYS A 137 0.73 -0.38 -9.02
N LEU A 138 1.91 -1.00 -9.03
CA LEU A 138 3.18 -0.34 -9.33
C LEU A 138 3.39 -0.13 -10.84
N MET A 139 2.46 -0.56 -11.68
CA MET A 139 2.51 -0.40 -13.13
C MET A 139 1.57 0.71 -13.59
N HIS A 140 2.15 1.82 -14.04
CA HIS A 140 1.38 2.99 -14.52
C HIS A 140 1.34 3.08 -16.05
N VAL A 141 2.32 2.47 -16.73
CA VAL A 141 2.44 2.42 -18.19
C VAL A 141 2.41 0.98 -18.68
N CYS A 142 1.95 0.77 -19.91
CA CYS A 142 1.95 -0.55 -20.53
C CYS A 142 3.39 -0.99 -20.84
N PRO A 143 3.84 -2.16 -20.34
CA PRO A 143 5.22 -2.59 -20.51
C PRO A 143 5.55 -3.04 -21.94
N PHE A 144 4.56 -3.13 -22.83
CA PHE A 144 4.73 -3.52 -24.23
C PHE A 144 4.67 -2.34 -25.20
N HIS A 145 4.03 -1.24 -24.79
CA HIS A 145 3.69 -0.12 -25.69
C HIS A 145 4.09 1.25 -25.16
N MET A 146 4.56 1.34 -23.90
CA MET A 146 5.00 2.57 -23.24
C MET A 146 3.95 3.69 -23.28
N VAL A 147 2.67 3.33 -23.12
CA VAL A 147 1.55 4.28 -23.02
C VAL A 147 0.87 4.16 -21.65
N PRO A 148 0.30 5.23 -21.09
CA PRO A 148 -0.44 5.17 -19.83
C PRO A 148 -1.55 4.12 -19.86
N LEU A 149 -1.72 3.42 -18.74
CA LEU A 149 -2.85 2.52 -18.51
C LEU A 149 -4.09 3.34 -18.13
N THR A 150 -5.26 2.90 -18.60
CA THR A 150 -6.55 3.50 -18.26
C THR A 150 -7.47 2.47 -17.62
N SER A 151 -8.42 2.92 -16.81
CA SER A 151 -9.48 2.09 -16.23
C SER A 151 -10.86 2.33 -16.82
N GLU A 152 -10.98 3.28 -17.75
CA GLU A 152 -12.26 3.83 -18.19
C GLU A 152 -12.52 3.60 -19.67
N CYS A 153 -13.81 3.47 -20.01
CA CYS A 153 -14.23 3.47 -21.40
C CYS A 153 -13.85 4.80 -22.09
N PRO A 154 -13.18 4.77 -23.27
CA PRO A 154 -12.84 5.99 -24.00
C PRO A 154 -14.06 6.86 -24.35
N LYS A 155 -15.24 6.25 -24.52
CA LYS A 155 -16.49 6.93 -24.90
C LYS A 155 -17.29 7.44 -23.70
N CYS A 156 -17.68 6.56 -22.78
CA CYS A 156 -18.59 6.93 -21.67
C CYS A 156 -17.92 7.10 -20.31
N LYS A 157 -16.59 6.94 -20.21
CA LYS A 157 -15.81 7.02 -18.96
C LYS A 157 -16.16 6.01 -17.87
N MET A 158 -17.08 5.07 -18.14
CA MET A 158 -17.40 3.98 -17.21
C MET A 158 -16.16 3.14 -16.89
N ALA A 159 -15.92 2.90 -15.61
CA ALA A 159 -14.87 2.01 -15.14
C ALA A 159 -15.34 0.55 -15.10
N PHE A 160 -14.48 -0.38 -15.51
CA PHE A 160 -14.79 -1.81 -15.48
C PHE A 160 -14.22 -2.47 -14.22
N ARG A 161 -14.89 -3.50 -13.70
CA ARG A 161 -14.34 -4.32 -12.62
C ARG A 161 -13.45 -5.43 -13.16
N TYR A 162 -12.37 -5.73 -12.44
CA TYR A 162 -11.50 -6.87 -12.73
C TYR A 162 -12.06 -8.15 -12.09
N GLU A 163 -13.17 -8.63 -12.63
CA GLU A 163 -13.89 -9.81 -12.12
C GLU A 163 -14.62 -10.53 -13.26
N ILE A 164 -15.09 -11.75 -13.02
CA ILE A 164 -15.98 -12.46 -13.96
C ILE A 164 -17.38 -11.86 -13.84
N THR A 165 -17.73 -10.95 -14.74
CA THR A 165 -19.03 -10.27 -14.77
C THR A 165 -19.35 -9.77 -16.18
N ASP A 166 -20.64 -9.56 -16.45
CA ASP A 166 -21.13 -8.88 -17.66
C ASP A 166 -21.78 -7.52 -17.32
N SER A 167 -21.73 -7.07 -16.05
CA SER A 167 -22.43 -5.86 -15.58
C SER A 167 -22.01 -4.53 -16.21
N PHE A 168 -20.94 -4.53 -17.02
CA PHE A 168 -20.37 -3.34 -17.66
C PHE A 168 -20.15 -3.55 -19.16
N THR A 169 -20.55 -4.72 -19.68
CA THR A 169 -20.30 -5.14 -21.05
C THR A 169 -21.53 -5.78 -21.69
N LEU A 170 -21.96 -5.26 -22.85
CA LEU A 170 -23.01 -5.88 -23.68
C LEU A 170 -22.55 -7.23 -24.24
N GLU A 171 -21.30 -7.28 -24.67
CA GLU A 171 -20.65 -8.42 -25.30
C GLU A 171 -19.18 -8.44 -24.85
N PRO A 172 -18.48 -9.58 -24.98
CA PRO A 172 -17.06 -9.64 -24.67
C PRO A 172 -16.27 -8.56 -25.42
N PHE A 173 -15.44 -7.82 -24.69
CA PHE A 173 -14.73 -6.64 -25.19
C PHE A 173 -15.60 -5.50 -25.75
N ARG A 174 -16.86 -5.36 -25.33
CA ARG A 174 -17.74 -4.26 -25.72
C ARG A 174 -18.38 -3.63 -24.50
N CYS A 175 -18.12 -2.34 -24.30
CA CYS A 175 -18.70 -1.57 -23.20
C CYS A 175 -20.22 -1.43 -23.36
N ASP A 176 -20.94 -1.24 -22.25
CA ASP A 176 -22.38 -0.99 -22.25
C ASP A 176 -22.84 0.20 -23.08
N CYS A 177 -21.99 1.22 -23.25
CA CYS A 177 -22.27 2.33 -24.16
C CYS A 177 -22.11 1.99 -25.67
N GLY A 178 -21.84 0.72 -25.97
CA GLY A 178 -21.61 0.18 -27.31
C GLY A 178 -20.18 0.32 -27.84
N TYR A 179 -19.26 0.94 -27.10
CA TYR A 179 -17.87 1.13 -27.54
C TYR A 179 -17.11 -0.21 -27.58
N TYR A 180 -16.51 -0.52 -28.72
CA TYR A 180 -15.69 -1.72 -28.92
C TYR A 180 -14.28 -1.52 -28.35
N LEU A 181 -13.95 -2.29 -27.31
CA LEU A 181 -12.60 -2.36 -26.76
C LEU A 181 -11.69 -3.18 -27.68
N PHE A 182 -12.20 -4.31 -28.19
CA PHE A 182 -11.55 -5.13 -29.21
C PHE A 182 -12.05 -4.73 -30.60
N SER A 183 -11.13 -4.37 -31.49
CA SER A 183 -11.46 -3.91 -32.84
C SER A 183 -10.54 -4.58 -33.85
N PRO A 184 -10.84 -5.83 -34.27
CA PRO A 184 -10.04 -6.51 -35.27
C PRO A 184 -10.03 -5.73 -36.58
N LYS A 185 -8.86 -5.63 -37.24
CA LYS A 185 -8.79 -5.02 -38.57
C LYS A 185 -9.67 -5.80 -39.55
N LYS A 186 -10.39 -5.09 -40.42
CA LYS A 186 -11.27 -5.68 -41.44
C LYS A 186 -10.53 -6.79 -42.21
N GLY A 187 -11.18 -7.95 -42.37
CA GLY A 187 -10.63 -9.12 -43.06
C GLY A 187 -9.64 -9.97 -42.24
N LYS A 188 -9.34 -9.63 -40.99
CA LYS A 188 -8.48 -10.47 -40.12
C LYS A 188 -9.31 -11.27 -39.14
N SER A 189 -9.10 -12.60 -39.12
CA SER A 189 -9.65 -13.48 -38.09
C SER A 189 -9.09 -13.11 -36.71
N TYR A 190 -9.97 -13.10 -35.69
CA TYR A 190 -9.58 -12.89 -34.29
C TYR A 190 -8.54 -13.92 -33.84
N SER A 191 -8.64 -15.17 -34.31
CA SER A 191 -7.68 -16.24 -34.01
C SER A 191 -6.27 -15.87 -34.45
N ALA A 192 -6.11 -15.32 -35.66
CA ALA A 192 -4.80 -14.88 -36.16
C ALA A 192 -4.25 -13.68 -35.38
N ILE A 193 -5.11 -12.75 -34.97
CA ILE A 193 -4.73 -11.59 -34.15
C ILE A 193 -4.22 -12.06 -32.78
N TRP A 194 -4.97 -12.93 -32.10
CA TRP A 194 -4.60 -13.43 -30.78
C TRP A 194 -3.29 -14.23 -30.80
N LYS A 195 -3.08 -15.07 -31.82
CA LYS A 195 -1.79 -15.76 -32.01
C LYS A 195 -0.63 -14.79 -32.25
N LYS A 196 -0.86 -13.68 -32.96
CA LYS A 196 0.17 -12.67 -33.21
C LYS A 196 0.65 -11.98 -31.91
N ASN A 197 -0.20 -11.90 -30.88
CA ASN A 197 0.17 -11.30 -29.60
C ASN A 197 1.31 -12.06 -28.88
N LYS A 198 1.63 -13.31 -29.29
CA LYS A 198 2.86 -14.02 -28.85
C LYS A 198 4.14 -13.24 -29.15
N LYS A 199 4.11 -12.31 -30.11
CA LYS A 199 5.25 -11.45 -30.47
C LYS A 199 5.41 -10.22 -29.58
N LEU A 200 4.47 -9.94 -28.67
CA LEU A 200 4.61 -8.83 -27.71
C LEU A 200 5.78 -9.14 -26.78
N LYS A 201 6.72 -8.19 -26.70
CA LYS A 201 7.87 -8.27 -25.79
C LYS A 201 7.75 -7.15 -24.77
N VAL A 202 8.14 -7.45 -23.53
CA VAL A 202 8.36 -6.40 -22.53
C VAL A 202 9.47 -5.50 -23.05
N THR A 203 9.23 -4.20 -23.09
CA THR A 203 10.21 -3.16 -23.47
C THR A 203 10.56 -2.27 -22.29
N LEU A 204 9.81 -2.36 -21.20
CA LEU A 204 9.99 -1.54 -20.02
C LEU A 204 11.16 -2.05 -19.17
N GLU A 205 12.28 -1.33 -19.18
CA GLU A 205 13.52 -1.71 -18.48
C GLU A 205 13.31 -1.92 -16.97
N ILE A 206 12.56 -1.02 -16.33
CA ILE A 206 12.34 -1.11 -14.89
C ILE A 206 11.60 -2.39 -14.49
N LEU A 207 10.67 -2.87 -15.33
CA LEU A 207 10.01 -4.15 -15.10
C LEU A 207 10.98 -5.33 -15.27
N MET A 208 11.87 -5.28 -16.26
CA MET A 208 12.89 -6.34 -16.43
C MET A 208 13.82 -6.41 -15.20
N ARG A 209 14.20 -5.26 -14.65
CA ARG A 209 14.97 -5.18 -13.40
C ARG A 209 14.17 -5.71 -12.23
N TRP A 210 12.90 -5.33 -12.10
CA TRP A 210 11.99 -5.84 -11.07
C TRP A 210 11.88 -7.37 -11.08
N GLU A 211 11.75 -7.96 -12.27
CA GLU A 211 11.68 -9.41 -12.42
C GLU A 211 13.00 -10.10 -12.06
N LYS A 212 14.13 -9.51 -12.44
CA LYS A 212 15.48 -9.99 -12.06
C LYS A 212 15.69 -9.89 -10.55
N LEU A 213 15.28 -8.79 -9.93
CA LEU A 213 15.35 -8.56 -8.50
C LEU A 213 14.57 -9.63 -7.72
N ASN A 214 13.33 -9.89 -8.12
CA ASN A 214 12.49 -10.93 -7.52
C ASN A 214 13.11 -12.34 -7.67
N SER A 215 13.72 -12.60 -8.84
CA SER A 215 14.42 -13.87 -9.10
C SER A 215 15.71 -14.00 -8.28
N SER A 216 16.34 -12.87 -7.94
CA SER A 216 17.58 -12.79 -7.13
C SER A 216 17.32 -12.96 -5.62
N SER A 217 16.10 -13.33 -5.22
CA SER A 217 15.76 -13.72 -3.85
C SER A 217 16.00 -12.62 -2.81
N ILE A 218 15.64 -11.37 -3.11
CA ILE A 218 15.69 -10.28 -2.12
C ILE A 218 14.81 -10.59 -0.91
N ALA A 219 13.66 -11.23 -1.12
CA ALA A 219 12.84 -11.75 -0.03
C ALA A 219 13.59 -12.77 0.86
N ASN A 220 14.65 -13.41 0.37
CA ASN A 220 15.53 -14.29 1.17
C ASN A 220 16.65 -13.52 1.87
N LYS A 221 16.89 -12.25 1.51
CA LYS A 221 17.93 -11.41 2.13
C LYS A 221 17.35 -10.41 3.14
N PHE A 222 16.17 -9.86 2.88
CA PHE A 222 15.56 -8.81 3.68
C PHE A 222 14.08 -9.11 3.97
N HIS A 223 13.61 -8.66 5.13
CA HIS A 223 12.21 -8.34 5.35
C HIS A 223 12.00 -6.87 4.96
N ILE A 224 10.99 -6.60 4.13
CA ILE A 224 10.69 -5.27 3.59
C ILE A 224 9.37 -4.79 4.17
N HIS A 225 9.30 -3.53 4.59
CA HIS A 225 8.07 -2.92 5.08
C HIS A 225 7.96 -1.45 4.71
N TYR A 226 6.74 -0.97 4.46
CA TYR A 226 6.39 0.44 4.28
C TYR A 226 5.01 0.69 4.88
N HIS A 227 4.57 1.95 4.98
CA HIS A 227 3.27 2.27 5.56
C HIS A 227 2.11 1.75 4.68
N PRO A 228 1.16 0.94 5.19
CA PRO A 228 0.14 0.28 4.37
C PRO A 228 -0.88 1.24 3.77
N GLU A 229 -1.07 2.42 4.37
CA GLU A 229 -1.94 3.47 3.80
C GLU A 229 -1.30 4.27 2.67
N ILE A 230 -0.01 4.04 2.35
CA ILE A 230 0.60 4.62 1.15
C ILE A 230 -0.08 4.01 -0.07
N ASP A 231 -0.83 4.84 -0.79
CA ASP A 231 -1.45 4.44 -2.04
C ASP A 231 -0.39 4.38 -3.15
N LEU A 232 0.13 3.17 -3.37
CA LEU A 232 1.08 2.88 -4.45
C LEU A 232 0.57 3.31 -5.84
N THR A 233 -0.73 3.54 -6.03
CA THR A 233 -1.26 4.01 -7.31
C THR A 233 -0.95 5.48 -7.58
N ASN A 234 -0.71 6.28 -6.52
CA ASN A 234 -0.34 7.69 -6.61
C ASN A 234 1.19 7.90 -6.62
N TYR A 235 1.97 6.91 -6.19
CA TYR A 235 3.44 6.95 -6.20
C TYR A 235 4.01 6.30 -7.46
N GLN A 236 4.09 7.06 -8.55
CA GLN A 236 4.52 6.57 -9.86
C GLN A 236 5.94 5.97 -9.87
N ASP A 237 6.79 6.41 -8.95
CA ASP A 237 8.18 5.99 -8.81
C ASP A 237 8.40 4.94 -7.71
N ALA A 238 7.34 4.42 -7.07
CA ALA A 238 7.47 3.46 -5.98
C ALA A 238 8.23 2.18 -6.40
N MET A 239 8.04 1.70 -7.63
CA MET A 239 8.82 0.56 -8.16
C MET A 239 10.32 0.90 -8.21
N THR A 240 10.67 2.10 -8.66
CA THR A 240 12.05 2.59 -8.73
C THR A 240 12.66 2.69 -7.35
N LYS A 241 11.95 3.32 -6.41
CA LYS A 241 12.39 3.50 -5.02
C LYS A 241 12.64 2.17 -4.32
N ILE A 242 11.78 1.16 -4.54
CA ILE A 242 11.98 -0.19 -4.00
C ILE A 242 13.21 -0.86 -4.65
N LEU A 243 13.42 -0.71 -5.95
CA LEU A 243 14.59 -1.25 -6.64
C LEU A 243 15.89 -0.62 -6.11
N GLU A 244 15.92 0.70 -5.95
CA GLU A 244 17.05 1.47 -5.41
C GLU A 244 17.43 1.05 -3.99
N ALA A 245 16.43 0.86 -3.14
CA ALA A 245 16.64 0.41 -1.77
C ALA A 245 17.19 -1.02 -1.73
N ALA A 246 16.71 -1.89 -2.62
CA ALA A 246 17.01 -3.32 -2.58
C ALA A 246 18.27 -3.72 -3.36
N ASP A 247 18.71 -2.90 -4.33
CA ASP A 247 19.92 -3.10 -5.11
C ASP A 247 20.64 -1.77 -5.36
N HIS A 248 21.64 -1.45 -4.55
CA HIS A 248 22.42 -0.20 -4.64
C HIS A 248 23.19 -0.02 -5.96
N SER A 249 23.30 -1.06 -6.81
CA SER A 249 23.85 -0.89 -8.17
C SER A 249 22.91 -0.08 -9.08
N THR A 250 21.68 0.17 -8.62
CA THR A 250 20.62 0.85 -9.36
C THR A 250 20.50 2.33 -8.98
N ASN A 251 21.59 3.10 -8.93
CA ASN A 251 21.47 4.56 -8.85
C ASN A 251 20.77 5.08 -10.12
N THR A 252 19.46 5.32 -10.04
CA THR A 252 18.76 6.02 -11.10
C THR A 252 18.97 7.51 -10.90
N LYS A 253 19.38 8.21 -11.96
CA LYS A 253 19.64 9.66 -11.94
C LYS A 253 18.35 10.47 -11.87
N GLN A 254 17.33 10.03 -11.13
CA GLN A 254 16.04 10.71 -11.04
C GLN A 254 15.92 11.49 -9.72
N GLY A 255 16.25 12.77 -9.80
CA GLY A 255 15.59 13.91 -9.14
C GLY A 255 15.63 14.03 -7.61
N THR A 256 15.22 13.01 -6.87
CA THR A 256 15.01 13.08 -5.42
C THR A 256 16.18 12.50 -4.66
N ALA A 257 16.66 13.19 -3.62
CA ALA A 257 17.75 12.69 -2.79
C ALA A 257 17.30 11.43 -2.03
N HIS A 258 17.87 10.27 -2.38
CA HIS A 258 17.69 9.00 -1.68
C HIS A 258 18.53 9.00 -0.41
N ASN A 259 17.87 9.01 0.74
CA ASN A 259 18.51 9.01 2.05
C ASN A 259 18.41 7.61 2.68
N ILE A 260 19.54 7.12 3.20
CA ILE A 260 19.64 5.82 3.85
C ILE A 260 20.21 6.01 5.26
N ILE A 261 19.42 5.64 6.27
CA ILE A 261 19.89 5.61 7.65
C ILE A 261 20.12 4.15 8.03
N LYS A 262 21.37 3.80 8.33
CA LYS A 262 21.76 2.45 8.78
C LYS A 262 21.89 2.40 10.29
N SER A 263 21.51 1.28 10.90
CA SER A 263 21.82 1.04 12.31
C SER A 263 23.31 0.76 12.49
N THR A 264 23.82 0.92 13.71
CA THR A 264 25.08 0.24 14.05
C THR A 264 24.83 -1.26 14.03
N PRO A 265 25.71 -2.09 13.43
CA PRO A 265 25.59 -3.56 13.50
C PRO A 265 25.54 -4.08 14.93
N LEU A 266 26.17 -3.36 15.88
CA LEU A 266 26.19 -3.71 17.30
C LEU A 266 24.79 -3.84 17.89
N ILE A 267 23.80 -3.06 17.43
CA ILE A 267 22.44 -3.13 17.98
C ILE A 267 21.84 -4.54 17.86
N ARG A 268 22.25 -5.29 16.83
CA ARG A 268 21.76 -6.65 16.56
C ARG A 268 22.53 -7.71 17.33
N THR A 269 23.79 -7.44 17.66
CA THR A 269 24.69 -8.38 18.36
C THR A 269 24.76 -8.15 19.86
N LEU A 270 24.26 -7.01 20.35
CA LEU A 270 24.17 -6.73 21.78
C LEU A 270 23.51 -7.91 22.50
N ARG A 271 24.23 -8.46 23.47
CA ARG A 271 23.65 -9.30 24.51
C ARG A 271 22.85 -8.38 25.39
N GLU A 272 21.57 -8.25 25.09
CA GLU A 272 20.64 -7.70 26.05
C GLU A 272 20.71 -8.66 27.24
N LYS A 273 21.22 -8.17 28.39
CA LYS A 273 21.04 -8.90 29.65
C LYS A 273 19.56 -9.28 29.71
N GLN A 274 19.21 -10.42 30.31
CA GLN A 274 17.84 -10.80 30.69
C GLN A 274 17.19 -9.79 31.69
N TYR A 275 17.53 -8.51 31.58
CA TYR A 275 17.07 -7.36 32.32
C TYR A 275 15.75 -6.80 31.78
N TYR A 276 15.01 -7.60 31.00
CA TYR A 276 13.55 -7.56 30.95
C TYR A 276 12.96 -8.64 31.85
N SER A 277 13.54 -8.84 33.05
CA SER A 277 12.90 -9.50 34.18
C SER A 277 11.83 -8.61 34.81
N PHE A 278 10.93 -8.03 34.00
CA PHE A 278 9.80 -7.24 34.46
C PHE A 278 8.47 -7.92 34.20
N ILE A 279 8.39 -9.23 34.40
CA ILE A 279 7.12 -9.84 34.77
C ILE A 279 7.44 -10.86 35.86
N LYS A 280 7.30 -10.45 37.14
CA LYS A 280 6.84 -11.41 38.14
C LYS A 280 5.57 -11.99 37.53
N ARG A 281 5.66 -13.25 37.08
CA ARG A 281 4.56 -14.08 36.59
C ARG A 281 3.44 -13.99 37.61
N ASP A 282 2.53 -13.05 37.42
CA ASP A 282 1.28 -13.07 38.15
C ASP A 282 0.48 -14.19 37.48
N GLN A 283 0.46 -15.36 38.12
CA GLN A 283 -0.18 -16.57 37.62
C GLN A 283 -1.70 -16.43 37.47
N THR A 284 -2.24 -15.23 37.69
CA THR A 284 -3.65 -14.89 37.70
C THR A 284 -4.15 -14.21 36.42
N LYS A 285 -3.26 -13.75 35.53
CA LYS A 285 -3.66 -13.13 34.25
C LYS A 285 -3.21 -13.94 33.04
N SER A 286 -4.04 -13.93 32.01
CA SER A 286 -3.73 -14.64 30.77
C SER A 286 -2.43 -14.10 30.13
N ILE A 287 -1.67 -14.99 29.50
CA ILE A 287 -0.35 -14.69 28.91
C ILE A 287 -0.45 -13.56 27.85
N GLU A 288 -1.58 -13.45 27.16
CA GLU A 288 -1.83 -12.46 26.10
C GLU A 288 -2.10 -11.05 26.64
N GLU A 289 -2.75 -10.92 27.80
CA GLU A 289 -3.06 -9.61 28.41
C GLU A 289 -1.81 -8.91 28.95
N THR A 290 -0.85 -9.67 29.47
CA THR A 290 0.36 -9.12 30.09
C THR A 290 1.37 -8.62 29.04
N SER A 291 1.58 -9.38 27.95
CA SER A 291 2.48 -9.00 26.85
C SER A 291 1.97 -7.78 26.07
N THR A 292 0.67 -7.70 25.83
CA THR A 292 0.03 -6.56 25.14
C THR A 292 0.17 -5.26 25.95
N TYR A 293 0.06 -5.34 27.27
CA TYR A 293 0.18 -4.19 28.18
C TYR A 293 1.62 -3.63 28.20
N ASP A 294 2.64 -4.49 28.29
CA ASP A 294 4.03 -4.06 28.35
C ASP A 294 4.54 -3.45 27.03
N ASN A 295 4.13 -4.02 25.89
CA ASN A 295 4.45 -3.48 24.57
C ASN A 295 3.88 -2.05 24.40
N THR A 296 2.66 -1.82 24.88
CA THR A 296 2.01 -0.50 24.84
C THR A 296 2.80 0.55 25.63
N LYS A 297 3.33 0.18 26.80
CA LYS A 297 4.13 1.06 27.66
C LYS A 297 5.47 1.45 27.03
N GLU A 298 6.10 0.54 26.31
CA GLU A 298 7.35 0.85 25.61
C GLU A 298 7.11 1.74 24.38
N ILE A 299 6.08 1.43 23.58
CA ILE A 299 5.63 2.30 22.49
C ILE A 299 5.34 3.71 23.00
N TYR A 300 4.69 3.83 24.16
CA TYR A 300 4.47 5.12 24.84
C TYR A 300 5.77 5.88 25.12
N ARG A 301 6.74 5.23 25.77
CA ARG A 301 8.03 5.85 26.11
C ARG A 301 8.77 6.33 24.86
N LEU A 302 8.80 5.50 23.82
CA LEU A 302 9.42 5.85 22.53
C LEU A 302 8.73 7.02 21.86
N SER A 303 7.39 6.99 21.82
CA SER A 303 6.57 8.05 21.27
C SER A 303 6.87 9.38 21.96
N LYS A 304 6.84 9.41 23.29
CA LYS A 304 7.11 10.60 24.10
C LYS A 304 8.53 11.14 23.88
N ALA A 305 9.53 10.27 23.92
CA ALA A 305 10.93 10.67 23.69
C ALA A 305 11.14 11.27 22.29
N THR A 306 10.53 10.64 21.27
CA THR A 306 10.61 11.10 19.88
C THR A 306 9.94 12.46 19.71
N LEU A 307 8.75 12.64 20.29
CA LEU A 307 8.02 13.90 20.23
C LEU A 307 8.78 15.04 20.90
N ASN A 308 9.35 14.79 22.08
CA ASN A 308 10.17 15.80 22.77
C ASN A 308 11.39 16.21 21.93
N SER A 309 11.98 15.27 21.19
CA SER A 309 13.09 15.58 20.28
C SER A 309 12.65 16.46 19.12
N ILE A 310 11.54 16.12 18.46
CA ILE A 310 10.96 16.93 17.38
C ILE A 310 10.56 18.31 17.89
N ASN A 311 9.93 18.37 19.07
CA ASN A 311 9.52 19.61 19.70
C ASN A 311 10.69 20.55 19.93
N ARG A 312 11.81 20.06 20.50
CA ARG A 312 13.04 20.87 20.67
C ARG A 312 13.61 21.36 19.34
N HIS A 313 13.48 20.57 18.28
CA HIS A 313 13.92 20.99 16.95
C HIS A 313 13.02 22.11 16.40
N LEU A 314 11.69 21.93 16.47
CA LEU A 314 10.72 22.92 16.00
C LEU A 314 10.71 24.20 16.84
N GLU A 315 10.94 24.12 18.15
CA GLU A 315 11.02 25.28 19.05
C GLU A 315 12.04 26.32 18.59
N LYS A 316 13.13 25.89 17.94
CA LYS A 316 14.11 26.81 17.35
C LYS A 316 13.49 27.66 16.24
N SER A 317 12.73 27.03 15.34
CA SER A 317 12.02 27.70 14.25
C SER A 317 10.81 28.50 14.75
N MET A 318 10.16 28.02 15.81
CA MET A 318 8.96 28.63 16.39
C MET A 318 9.25 29.76 17.39
N TYR A 319 10.51 30.02 17.74
CA TYR A 319 10.91 31.04 18.71
C TYR A 319 10.36 32.44 18.36
N LYS A 320 10.38 32.81 17.08
CA LYS A 320 9.84 34.09 16.56
C LYS A 320 8.31 34.23 16.77
N HIS A 321 7.61 33.13 16.97
CA HIS A 321 6.15 33.07 17.15
C HIS A 321 5.74 32.84 18.61
N LYS A 322 6.65 32.97 19.59
CA LYS A 322 6.36 32.69 21.01
C LYS A 322 5.13 33.44 21.55
N LYS A 323 4.95 34.71 21.17
CA LYS A 323 3.76 35.50 21.54
C LYS A 323 2.52 34.97 20.84
N CYS A 324 2.58 34.76 19.53
CA CYS A 324 1.45 34.23 18.75
C CYS A 324 0.99 32.84 19.24
N ILE A 325 1.92 31.99 19.71
CA ILE A 325 1.61 30.70 20.31
C ILE A 325 0.81 30.89 21.60
N LYS A 326 1.26 31.77 22.50
CA LYS A 326 0.52 32.11 23.73
C LYS A 326 -0.88 32.64 23.42
N ASP A 327 -0.98 33.56 22.47
CA ASP A 327 -2.25 34.13 22.04
C ASP A 327 -3.18 33.04 21.47
N CYS A 328 -2.67 32.16 20.61
CA CYS A 328 -3.44 31.05 20.04
C CYS A 328 -3.94 30.08 21.12
N ILE A 329 -3.10 29.75 22.11
CA ILE A 329 -3.48 28.92 23.26
C ILE A 329 -4.59 29.61 24.06
N SER A 330 -4.42 30.90 24.37
CA SER A 330 -5.39 31.64 25.16
C SER A 330 -6.74 31.76 24.46
N LEU A 331 -6.75 31.90 23.14
CA LEU A 331 -7.99 31.89 22.36
C LEU A 331 -8.63 30.49 22.33
N TYR A 332 -7.85 29.43 22.13
CA TYR A 332 -8.34 28.05 22.07
C TYR A 332 -8.98 27.60 23.39
N PHE A 333 -8.32 27.84 24.53
CA PHE A 333 -8.77 27.31 25.83
C PHE A 333 -9.63 28.27 26.64
N PHE A 334 -9.45 29.59 26.46
CA PHE A 334 -10.13 30.59 27.30
C PHE A 334 -11.10 31.48 26.52
N HIS A 335 -11.31 31.20 25.22
CA HIS A 335 -12.19 31.97 24.33
C HIS A 335 -11.97 33.48 24.45
N SER A 336 -10.71 33.90 24.60
CA SER A 336 -10.37 35.30 24.89
C SER A 336 -10.86 36.23 23.77
N PRO A 337 -11.81 37.15 24.04
CA PRO A 337 -12.41 38.00 23.00
C PRO A 337 -11.45 39.07 22.47
N LYS A 338 -10.27 39.23 23.08
CA LYS A 338 -9.28 40.27 22.75
C LYS A 338 -8.35 39.90 21.59
N ILE A 339 -8.41 38.66 21.10
CA ILE A 339 -7.48 38.15 20.09
C ILE A 339 -8.18 38.10 18.75
N ASN A 340 -7.84 39.05 17.87
CA ASN A 340 -8.54 39.22 16.60
C ASN A 340 -7.92 38.44 15.42
N TRP A 341 -6.67 38.00 15.56
CA TRP A 341 -5.93 37.32 14.51
C TRP A 341 -5.09 36.19 15.09
N ILE A 342 -5.06 35.06 14.40
CA ILE A 342 -4.23 33.91 14.75
C ILE A 342 -3.12 33.79 13.71
N CYS A 343 -1.87 33.71 14.16
CA CYS A 343 -0.76 33.44 13.25
C CYS A 343 -0.85 32.00 12.70
N PRO A 344 -0.76 31.78 11.38
CA PRO A 344 -0.79 30.43 10.80
C PRO A 344 0.28 29.49 11.38
N ALA A 345 1.51 29.98 11.58
CA ALA A 345 2.58 29.19 12.18
C ALA A 345 2.24 28.75 13.63
N ALA A 346 1.68 29.67 14.43
CA ALA A 346 1.25 29.37 15.78
C ALA A 346 0.06 28.39 15.79
N TYR A 347 -0.90 28.57 14.88
CA TYR A 347 -2.03 27.67 14.68
C TYR A 347 -1.53 26.24 14.40
N ALA A 348 -0.66 26.07 13.40
CA ALA A 348 -0.12 24.77 13.03
C ALA A 348 0.57 24.08 14.21
N TYR A 349 1.44 24.81 14.93
CA TYR A 349 2.18 24.27 16.06
C TYR A 349 1.28 23.91 17.25
N VAL A 350 0.34 24.78 17.64
CA VAL A 350 -0.55 24.55 18.77
C VAL A 350 -1.45 23.35 18.51
N PHE A 351 -2.10 23.28 17.35
CA PHE A 351 -2.98 22.17 17.03
C PHE A 351 -2.22 20.85 16.87
N TRP A 352 -1.05 20.87 16.22
CA TRP A 352 -0.16 19.70 16.19
C TRP A 352 0.19 19.18 17.58
N GLN A 353 0.52 20.09 18.51
CA GLN A 353 0.81 19.72 19.89
C GLN A 353 -0.40 19.16 20.61
N VAL A 354 -1.57 19.79 20.49
CA VAL A 354 -2.83 19.33 21.12
C VAL A 354 -3.18 17.91 20.66
N PHE A 355 -3.13 17.66 19.35
CA PHE A 355 -3.56 16.39 18.77
C PHE A 355 -2.54 15.25 18.89
N ILE A 356 -1.24 15.54 19.05
CA ILE A 356 -0.23 14.49 19.22
C ILE A 356 0.15 14.25 20.69
N LYS A 357 0.17 15.30 21.53
CA LYS A 357 0.66 15.11 22.91
C LYS A 357 -0.34 14.39 23.80
N ALA A 358 -1.64 14.62 23.68
CA ALA A 358 -2.68 14.21 24.65
C ALA A 358 -2.37 14.52 26.15
N GLU A 359 -1.20 15.08 26.46
CA GLU A 359 -0.78 15.65 27.72
C GLU A 359 -0.84 17.18 27.59
N LEU A 360 -2.03 17.73 27.80
CA LEU A 360 -2.29 19.17 27.96
C LEU A 360 -1.55 19.80 29.18
N LYS A 361 -0.78 19.01 29.92
CA LYS A 361 -0.09 19.38 31.18
C LYS A 361 1.03 20.43 31.01
N PHE A 362 1.52 20.68 29.80
CA PHE A 362 2.67 21.56 29.54
C PHE A 362 2.33 22.96 29.04
N ILE A 363 1.08 23.20 28.62
CA ILE A 363 0.75 24.42 27.86
C ILE A 363 0.13 25.50 28.76
N CYS A 364 -0.50 25.12 29.88
CA CYS A 364 -1.03 26.05 30.88
C CYS A 364 -0.05 26.25 32.04
N ASN A 365 0.15 27.51 32.46
CA ASN A 365 0.91 27.84 33.67
C ASN A 365 0.30 27.16 34.92
N ASN A 366 1.13 26.95 35.94
CA ASN A 366 0.79 26.15 37.14
C ASN A 366 -0.54 26.53 37.82
N ASP A 367 -0.97 27.79 37.73
CA ASP A 367 -2.17 28.29 38.42
C ASP A 367 -3.50 28.01 37.69
N GLU A 368 -3.46 27.72 36.39
CA GLU A 368 -4.66 27.38 35.59
C GLU A 368 -4.93 25.86 35.56
N ARG A 369 -4.00 25.06 36.12
CA ARG A 369 -4.02 23.59 36.12
C ARG A 369 -5.20 22.95 36.84
N ARG A 370 -5.89 23.68 37.72
CA ARG A 370 -6.98 23.15 38.55
C ARG A 370 -8.36 23.27 37.91
N ARG A 371 -8.54 24.07 36.85
CA ARG A 371 -9.89 24.43 36.36
C ARG A 371 -10.44 23.56 35.23
N TYR A 372 -9.62 22.77 34.55
CA TYR A 372 -10.08 21.89 33.47
C TYR A 372 -9.54 20.47 33.64
N ASN A 373 -10.13 19.74 34.59
CA ASN A 373 -10.25 18.29 34.46
C ASN A 373 -11.23 18.00 33.30
N LEU A 374 -10.80 18.26 32.07
CA LEU A 374 -11.43 17.62 30.92
C LEU A 374 -11.09 16.14 31.06
N GLY A 375 -12.05 15.36 31.56
CA GLY A 375 -11.99 13.91 31.66
C GLY A 375 -11.93 13.26 30.28
N LEU A 376 -10.83 13.48 29.56
CA LEU A 376 -10.47 12.75 28.37
C LEU A 376 -9.86 11.44 28.84
N TYR A 377 -10.70 10.39 28.83
CA TYR A 377 -10.40 8.99 29.05
C TYR A 377 -8.90 8.66 29.00
N HIS A 378 -8.26 8.65 30.16
CA HIS A 378 -6.94 8.06 30.34
C HIS A 378 -7.08 6.53 30.31
N SER A 379 -7.30 6.00 29.12
CA SER A 379 -6.87 4.66 28.82
C SER A 379 -5.35 4.75 28.55
N ASN A 380 -4.55 3.79 29.01
CA ASN A 380 -3.09 3.79 28.86
C ASN A 380 -2.61 3.66 27.39
N TYR A 381 -3.43 4.07 26.41
CA TYR A 381 -3.36 3.67 25.01
C TYR A 381 -3.24 4.86 24.02
N ASP A 382 -3.40 6.13 24.41
CA ASP A 382 -3.52 7.26 23.45
C ASP A 382 -2.28 8.17 23.36
N PHE A 383 -1.20 7.73 22.71
CA PHE A 383 0.02 8.56 22.55
C PHE A 383 0.71 8.49 21.17
N THR A 384 0.20 7.63 20.31
CA THR A 384 0.27 7.81 18.86
C THR A 384 -1.03 8.49 18.45
N HIS A 385 -1.00 9.33 17.43
CA HIS A 385 -2.24 9.87 16.89
C HIS A 385 -3.22 8.71 16.62
N SER A 386 -4.53 8.89 16.79
CA SER A 386 -5.50 7.79 16.60
C SER A 386 -5.39 7.14 15.20
N GLN A 387 -4.94 7.91 14.21
CA GLN A 387 -4.63 7.44 12.86
C GLN A 387 -3.38 6.53 12.78
N ASP A 388 -2.45 6.65 13.72
CA ASP A 388 -1.15 5.97 13.69
C ASP A 388 -1.12 4.70 14.58
N ILE A 389 -1.97 4.62 15.61
CA ILE A 389 -1.85 3.60 16.68
C ILE A 389 -1.92 2.16 16.15
N THR A 390 -2.89 1.90 15.28
CA THR A 390 -3.08 0.58 14.67
C THR A 390 -1.84 0.20 13.88
N TYR A 391 -1.34 1.12 13.06
CA TYR A 391 -0.13 0.90 12.26
C TYR A 391 1.10 0.63 13.13
N ILE A 392 1.33 1.42 14.18
CA ILE A 392 2.49 1.24 15.07
C ILE A 392 2.42 -0.10 15.81
N ARG A 393 1.24 -0.51 16.27
CA ARG A 393 1.03 -1.82 16.90
C ARG A 393 1.28 -2.96 15.92
N ASP A 394 0.74 -2.86 14.72
CA ASP A 394 0.90 -3.88 13.68
C ASP A 394 2.37 -3.98 13.24
N LEU A 395 3.08 -2.85 13.15
CA LEU A 395 4.51 -2.80 12.88
C LEU A 395 5.33 -3.41 14.01
N TYR A 396 5.02 -3.10 15.28
CA TYR A 396 5.67 -3.73 16.44
C TYR A 396 5.53 -5.24 16.35
N TRP A 397 4.30 -5.72 16.17
CA TRP A 397 3.99 -7.15 16.09
C TRP A 397 4.72 -7.81 14.91
N TRP A 398 4.77 -7.16 13.75
CA TRP A 398 5.51 -7.64 12.59
C TRP A 398 7.02 -7.73 12.85
N LEU A 399 7.62 -6.71 13.47
CA LEU A 399 9.06 -6.73 13.80
C LEU A 399 9.39 -7.85 14.79
N ASP A 400 8.58 -8.00 15.84
CA ASP A 400 8.76 -9.00 16.88
C ASP A 400 8.54 -10.42 16.35
N ASN A 401 7.41 -10.68 15.70
CA ASN A 401 6.98 -12.03 15.35
C ASN A 401 7.45 -12.50 13.95
N HIS A 402 7.60 -11.58 12.98
CA HIS A 402 7.99 -11.97 11.61
C HIS A 402 9.47 -11.76 11.32
N CYS A 403 10.10 -10.77 11.96
CA CYS A 403 11.51 -10.46 11.74
C CYS A 403 12.42 -10.95 12.87
N ASP A 404 11.84 -11.45 13.97
CA ASP A 404 12.56 -11.88 15.17
C ASP A 404 13.51 -10.77 15.67
N CYS A 405 13.01 -9.54 15.69
CA CYS A 405 13.79 -8.37 16.11
C CYS A 405 13.86 -8.26 17.63
N LYS A 406 15.05 -7.96 18.15
CA LYS A 406 15.24 -7.61 19.56
C LYS A 406 14.60 -6.26 19.91
N PRO A 407 14.27 -6.00 21.18
CA PRO A 407 13.78 -4.70 21.64
C PRO A 407 14.60 -3.49 21.15
N SER A 408 15.92 -3.56 21.17
CA SER A 408 16.76 -2.47 20.65
C SER A 408 16.59 -2.23 19.14
N GLU A 409 16.43 -3.28 18.34
CA GLU A 409 16.11 -3.21 16.91
C GLU A 409 14.72 -2.61 16.67
N ILE A 410 13.72 -3.07 17.42
CA ILE A 410 12.34 -2.53 17.36
C ILE A 410 12.34 -1.05 17.70
N ASN A 411 12.97 -0.67 18.81
CA ASN A 411 13.09 0.72 19.25
C ASN A 411 13.80 1.58 18.20
N TRP A 412 14.78 1.02 17.50
CA TRP A 412 15.45 1.68 16.40
C TRP A 412 14.45 1.96 15.27
N VAL A 413 13.73 0.97 14.77
CA VAL A 413 12.77 1.15 13.66
C VAL A 413 11.64 2.12 14.04
N LEU A 414 11.00 1.89 15.19
CA LEU A 414 9.83 2.67 15.62
C LEU A 414 10.15 4.15 15.78
N LYS A 415 11.33 4.53 16.31
CA LYS A 415 11.72 5.94 16.41
C LYS A 415 11.71 6.64 15.05
N ARG A 416 12.18 6.00 13.98
CA ARG A 416 12.25 6.62 12.64
C ARG A 416 10.86 6.75 12.03
N VAL A 417 10.04 5.72 12.18
CA VAL A 417 8.64 5.75 11.74
C VAL A 417 7.87 6.85 12.48
N LEU A 418 8.00 6.93 13.80
CA LEU A 418 7.35 7.96 14.61
C LEU A 418 7.80 9.38 14.23
N ILE A 419 9.06 9.58 13.82
CA ILE A 419 9.52 10.88 13.30
C ILE A 419 8.75 11.24 12.03
N HIS A 420 8.65 10.33 11.07
CA HIS A 420 7.98 10.58 9.80
C HIS A 420 6.48 10.86 9.99
N LEU A 421 5.79 10.06 10.81
CA LEU A 421 4.37 10.27 11.10
C LEU A 421 4.14 11.61 11.79
N LYS A 422 4.91 11.93 12.83
CA LYS A 422 4.72 13.18 13.61
C LYS A 422 5.05 14.43 12.81
N MET A 423 6.07 14.37 11.97
CA MET A 423 6.38 15.46 11.05
C MET A 423 5.34 15.57 9.95
N ASN A 424 4.79 14.46 9.46
CA ASN A 424 3.68 14.49 8.50
C ASN A 424 2.43 15.17 9.08
N HIS A 425 2.07 14.84 10.32
CA HIS A 425 0.99 15.52 11.03
C HIS A 425 1.26 17.02 11.19
N PHE A 426 2.48 17.43 11.53
CA PHE A 426 2.85 18.86 11.60
C PHE A 426 2.71 19.55 10.23
N ASN A 427 3.14 18.88 9.16
CA ASN A 427 3.01 19.40 7.79
C ASN A 427 1.55 19.55 7.38
N ASN A 428 0.68 18.59 7.73
CA ASN A 428 -0.76 18.70 7.47
C ASN A 428 -1.41 19.85 8.25
N TRP A 429 -1.03 20.05 9.51
CA TRP A 429 -1.46 21.22 10.27
C TRP A 429 -0.97 22.53 9.64
N THR A 430 0.26 22.55 9.13
CA THR A 430 0.82 23.71 8.42
C THR A 430 0.03 24.00 7.14
N ARG A 431 -0.30 22.97 6.35
CA ARG A 431 -1.09 23.06 5.11
C ARG A 431 -2.45 23.74 5.32
N ILE A 432 -3.16 23.40 6.40
CA ILE A 432 -4.49 23.97 6.67
C ILE A 432 -4.45 25.25 7.50
N SER A 433 -3.29 25.64 8.02
CA SER A 433 -3.17 26.71 9.01
C SER A 433 -3.63 28.07 8.50
N ILE A 434 -3.43 28.39 7.22
CA ILE A 434 -3.84 29.68 6.65
C ILE A 434 -5.37 29.82 6.66
N GLY A 435 -6.09 28.81 6.20
CA GLY A 435 -7.56 28.82 6.24
C GLY A 435 -8.09 28.71 7.67
N GLY A 436 -7.53 27.79 8.46
CA GLY A 436 -7.94 27.56 9.85
C GLY A 436 -7.77 28.78 10.74
N SER A 437 -6.68 29.54 10.56
CA SER A 437 -6.42 30.78 11.31
C SER A 437 -7.33 31.93 10.90
N LYS A 438 -7.55 32.13 9.58
CA LYS A 438 -8.46 33.17 9.06
C LYS A 438 -9.89 32.99 9.57
N GLU A 439 -10.37 31.75 9.54
CA GLU A 439 -11.74 31.42 9.91
C GLU A 439 -11.90 31.08 11.40
N ARG A 440 -10.80 31.11 12.18
CA ARG A 440 -10.76 30.69 13.59
C ARG A 440 -11.40 29.31 13.82
N ARG A 441 -11.15 28.37 12.90
CA ARG A 441 -11.69 27.01 12.99
C ARG A 441 -10.99 26.27 14.12
N PHE A 442 -11.78 25.78 15.07
CA PHE A 442 -11.35 24.85 16.09
C PHE A 442 -11.84 23.46 15.73
N TYR A 443 -10.93 22.50 15.76
CA TYR A 443 -11.19 21.11 15.40
C TYR A 443 -11.24 20.27 16.67
N TYR A 444 -12.21 19.36 16.73
CA TYR A 444 -12.28 18.32 17.77
C TYR A 444 -11.54 17.05 17.34
N GLU A 445 -11.41 16.85 16.03
CA GLU A 445 -10.65 15.78 15.37
C GLU A 445 -9.86 16.37 14.20
N PRO A 446 -8.68 15.85 13.86
CA PRO A 446 -7.93 16.40 12.74
C PRO A 446 -8.72 16.23 11.43
N PRO A 447 -8.82 17.28 10.59
CA PRO A 447 -9.64 17.28 9.39
C PRO A 447 -8.95 16.62 8.19
N PHE A 448 -7.97 15.76 8.45
CA PHE A 448 -7.03 15.26 7.46
C PHE A 448 -6.58 13.85 7.85
N LYS A 449 -6.28 13.01 6.85
CA LYS A 449 -5.82 11.62 7.03
C LYS A 449 -4.50 11.36 6.31
N LEU A 450 -3.39 11.47 7.06
CA LEU A 450 -2.03 11.17 6.62
C LEU A 450 -1.65 11.68 5.21
N GLU A 451 -2.25 12.78 4.74
CA GLU A 451 -2.01 13.29 3.39
C GLU A 451 -0.55 13.65 3.20
N GLY A 452 0.01 13.28 2.06
CA GLY A 452 1.40 13.54 1.76
C GLY A 452 2.37 12.87 2.73
N LEU A 453 2.05 11.71 3.32
CA LEU A 453 3.05 10.92 4.06
C LEU A 453 4.18 10.51 3.10
N PRO A 454 5.44 10.96 3.30
CA PRO A 454 6.54 10.61 2.39
C PRO A 454 6.72 9.11 2.27
N PHE A 455 7.06 8.64 1.07
CA PHE A 455 7.38 7.23 0.88
C PHE A 455 8.67 6.86 1.64
N TYR A 456 8.60 5.83 2.47
CA TYR A 456 9.76 5.26 3.15
C TYR A 456 9.72 3.73 3.10
N LEU A 457 10.90 3.11 3.17
CA LEU A 457 11.08 1.67 3.26
C LEU A 457 11.93 1.31 4.47
N ILE A 458 11.52 0.25 5.16
CA ILE A 458 12.25 -0.41 6.23
C ILE A 458 12.78 -1.72 5.65
N LEU A 459 14.10 -1.89 5.63
CA LEU A 459 14.75 -3.15 5.27
C LEU A 459 15.41 -3.75 6.51
N ILE A 460 14.97 -4.95 6.88
CA ILE A 460 15.55 -5.73 7.98
C ILE A 460 16.31 -6.90 7.35
N PRO A 461 17.66 -6.88 7.34
CA PRO A 461 18.41 -8.01 6.81
C PRO A 461 18.18 -9.26 7.64
N LYS A 462 17.99 -10.41 6.97
CA LYS A 462 17.87 -11.73 7.60
C LYS A 462 19.22 -12.19 8.18
N ASP A 463 20.32 -11.78 7.56
CA ASP A 463 21.64 -11.88 8.15
C ASP A 463 21.78 -10.86 9.30
N LYS A 464 21.86 -11.35 10.54
CA LYS A 464 21.94 -10.53 11.76
C LYS A 464 23.26 -9.75 11.88
N SER A 465 24.28 -10.05 11.05
CA SER A 465 25.54 -9.29 11.01
C SER A 465 25.42 -7.94 10.28
N LEU A 466 24.40 -7.80 9.41
CA LEU A 466 24.17 -6.60 8.62
C LEU A 466 23.31 -5.58 9.38
N PRO A 467 23.51 -4.27 9.16
CA PRO A 467 22.74 -3.23 9.83
C PRO A 467 21.29 -3.16 9.31
N LEU A 468 20.37 -2.72 10.17
CA LEU A 468 19.01 -2.35 9.74
C LEU A 468 19.08 -1.11 8.84
N GLU A 469 18.20 -1.01 7.85
CA GLU A 469 18.17 0.14 6.94
C GLU A 469 16.79 0.80 6.91
N PHE A 470 16.79 2.13 6.96
CA PHE A 470 15.62 2.97 6.81
C PHE A 470 15.86 3.92 5.63
N HIS A 471 15.08 3.74 4.56
CA HIS A 471 15.19 4.50 3.32
C HIS A 471 14.04 5.49 3.21
N PHE A 472 14.33 6.69 2.75
CA PHE A 472 13.34 7.70 2.41
C PHE A 472 13.87 8.59 1.29
N TRP A 473 12.97 9.26 0.58
CA TRP A 473 13.31 10.16 -0.52
C TRP A 473 12.84 11.56 -0.18
N GLU A 474 13.70 12.54 -0.40
CA GLU A 474 13.29 13.94 -0.31
C GLU A 474 12.39 14.26 -1.50
N GLU A 475 11.11 14.45 -1.21
CA GLU A 475 10.17 14.97 -2.19
C GLU A 475 10.34 16.49 -2.27
N GLU A 476 10.36 17.04 -3.48
CA GLU A 476 10.18 18.49 -3.68
C GLU A 476 8.83 18.88 -3.10
N ARG A 477 8.85 19.32 -1.85
CA ARG A 477 7.73 19.97 -1.21
C ARG A 477 8.09 21.43 -1.16
N GLU A 478 7.19 22.29 -1.61
CA GLU A 478 7.32 23.70 -1.27
C GLU A 478 7.55 23.78 0.25
N PRO A 479 8.61 24.44 0.71
CA PRO A 479 8.86 24.57 2.14
C PRO A 479 7.70 25.34 2.74
N TYR A 480 6.74 24.61 3.32
CA TYR A 480 5.55 25.17 3.99
C TYR A 480 5.90 26.12 5.15
N LEU A 481 7.18 26.17 5.54
CA LEU A 481 7.74 27.06 6.54
C LEU A 481 8.29 28.39 5.97
N ILE A 482 8.06 28.74 4.70
CA ILE A 482 8.08 30.16 4.31
C ILE A 482 6.71 30.76 4.62
N ILE A 483 6.29 30.70 5.89
CA ILE A 483 5.23 31.58 6.38
C ILE A 483 5.93 32.91 6.56
N GLN A 484 5.97 33.72 5.50
CA GLN A 484 6.42 35.10 5.58
C GLN A 484 5.71 35.75 6.77
N SER A 485 6.49 36.10 7.78
CA SER A 485 6.04 36.95 8.86
C SER A 485 5.67 38.29 8.22
N LYS A 486 4.37 38.56 8.10
CA LYS A 486 3.80 39.89 7.82
C LYS A 486 4.59 40.71 6.79
N GLU A 487 4.16 40.66 5.53
CA GLU A 487 3.94 41.95 4.89
C GLU A 487 2.64 42.51 5.49
N GLU A 488 2.78 43.70 6.09
CA GLU A 488 1.79 44.57 6.78
C GLU A 488 1.37 44.19 8.22
#